data_AF-A0A960DM96-F1
#
_entry.id   AF-A0A960DM96-F1
#
_cell.length_a   1.000
_cell.length_b   1.000
_cell.length_c   1.000
_cell.angle_alpha   90.00
_cell.angle_beta   90.00
_cell.angle_gamma   90.00
#
_symmetry.space_group_name_H-M   'P 1'
#
loop_
_entity.id
_entity.type
_entity.pdbx_description
1 polymer ?
#
loop_
_entity_poly.entity_id
_entity_poly.type
_entity_poly.pdbx_seq_one_letter_code
_entity_poly.pdbx_strand_id
1 'polypeptide(L)'
;MRSFEAGDTQVVTAGNGGRAHRHHLDHLAVISPGWHDVRPGVWTLVGNGLSNQTFVDAPEGIIAIDTGESVEEMSAALARLREVTDRPLAAVV
;
A
#
# COMPACT_ATOMS: atom_id res chain seq x y z
N MET A 1 -15.71 -20.33 9.17
CA MET A 1 -15.65 -19.31 10.24
C MET A 1 -16.91 -18.43 10.15
N ARG A 2 -17.49 -18.00 11.27
CA ARG A 2 -18.65 -17.07 11.27
C ARG A 2 -18.18 -15.63 11.41
N SER A 3 -18.71 -14.72 10.60
CA SER A 3 -18.37 -13.29 10.63
C SER A 3 -18.99 -12.53 11.81
N PHE A 4 -20.03 -13.09 12.43
CA PHE A 4 -20.73 -12.52 13.57
C PHE A 4 -20.94 -13.62 14.62
N GLU A 5 -20.48 -13.37 15.85
CA GLU A 5 -20.72 -14.21 17.02
C GLU A 5 -21.48 -13.41 18.08
N ALA A 6 -22.28 -14.10 18.91
CA ALA A 6 -22.90 -13.47 20.06
C ALA A 6 -21.83 -13.28 21.16
N GLY A 7 -21.64 -12.05 21.61
CA GLY A 7 -20.65 -11.70 22.65
C GLY A 7 -19.25 -11.35 22.09
N ASP A 8 -18.30 -11.15 23.00
CA ASP A 8 -17.01 -10.48 22.71
C ASP A 8 -15.82 -11.45 22.56
N THR A 9 -16.07 -12.76 22.41
CA THR A 9 -15.02 -13.81 22.33
C THR A 9 -14.01 -13.60 21.21
N GLN A 10 -14.42 -12.97 20.11
CA GLN A 10 -13.56 -12.64 18.97
C GLN A 10 -13.02 -11.21 19.00
N VAL A 11 -13.45 -10.39 19.97
CA VAL A 11 -13.04 -9.00 20.10
C VAL A 11 -11.76 -8.92 20.92
N VAL A 12 -10.74 -8.28 20.38
CA VAL A 12 -9.45 -8.05 21.02
C VAL A 12 -9.14 -6.56 21.07
N THR A 13 -8.33 -6.14 22.04
CA THR A 13 -7.87 -4.76 22.19
C THR A 13 -6.49 -4.61 21.54
N ALA A 14 -6.37 -3.72 20.56
CA ALA A 14 -5.12 -3.38 19.88
C ALA A 14 -4.20 -2.54 20.78
N GLY A 15 -2.93 -2.40 20.39
CA GLY A 15 -1.93 -1.64 21.17
C GLY A 15 -2.27 -0.16 21.36
N ASN A 16 -3.13 0.42 20.52
CA ASN A 16 -3.64 1.79 20.66
C ASN A 16 -4.93 1.89 21.52
N GLY A 17 -5.38 0.79 22.13
CA GLY A 17 -6.61 0.73 22.93
C GLY A 17 -7.89 0.51 22.13
N GLY A 18 -7.84 0.50 20.78
CA GLY A 18 -8.98 0.20 19.92
C GLY A 18 -9.44 -1.25 20.07
N ARG A 19 -10.76 -1.51 19.94
CA ARG A 19 -11.33 -2.86 19.98
C ARG A 19 -11.76 -3.30 18.59
N ALA A 20 -11.33 -4.47 18.14
CA ALA A 20 -11.71 -5.01 16.83
C ALA A 20 -11.80 -6.54 16.85
N HIS A 21 -12.40 -7.12 15.81
CA HIS A 21 -12.37 -8.57 15.62
C HIS A 21 -10.91 -9.03 15.40
N ARG A 22 -10.47 -10.13 16.03
CA ARG A 22 -9.09 -10.64 15.95
C ARG A 22 -8.54 -10.72 14.53
N HIS A 23 -9.29 -11.30 13.60
CA HIS A 23 -8.86 -11.44 12.21
C HIS A 23 -8.81 -10.10 11.45
N HIS A 24 -9.53 -9.07 11.91
CA HIS A 24 -9.35 -7.73 11.36
C HIS A 24 -7.97 -7.19 11.75
N LEU A 25 -7.56 -7.36 13.02
CA LEU A 25 -6.21 -7.00 13.45
C LEU A 25 -5.13 -7.82 12.73
N ASP A 26 -5.35 -9.13 12.55
CA ASP A 26 -4.41 -9.98 11.79
C ASP A 26 -4.28 -9.48 10.34
N HIS A 27 -5.38 -9.01 9.73
CA HIS A 27 -5.36 -8.50 8.37
C HIS A 27 -4.63 -7.16 8.23
N LEU A 28 -4.63 -6.31 9.28
CA LEU A 28 -3.86 -5.06 9.26
C LEU A 28 -2.36 -5.29 9.02
N ALA A 29 -1.81 -6.42 9.47
CA ALA A 29 -0.42 -6.78 9.20
C ALA A 29 -0.16 -7.10 7.71
N VAL A 30 -1.17 -7.60 6.99
CA VAL A 30 -1.08 -7.93 5.56
C VAL A 30 -1.05 -6.67 4.70
N ILE A 31 -1.79 -5.63 5.10
CA ILE A 31 -1.92 -4.34 4.38
C ILE A 31 -1.08 -3.22 5.03
N SER A 32 -0.01 -3.59 5.73
CA SER A 32 0.86 -2.61 6.39
C SER A 32 1.42 -1.61 5.37
N PRO A 33 1.34 -0.29 5.63
CA PRO A 33 1.92 0.70 4.75
C PRO A 33 3.42 0.51 4.58
N GLY A 34 3.94 0.72 3.37
CA GLY A 34 5.35 0.51 3.09
C GLY A 34 5.74 0.75 1.64
N TRP A 35 7.01 1.08 1.45
CA TRP A 35 7.68 1.04 0.16
C TRP A 35 8.38 -0.31 0.02
N HIS A 36 8.08 -1.05 -1.04
CA HIS A 36 8.59 -2.40 -1.24
C HIS A 36 9.39 -2.49 -2.53
N ASP A 37 10.69 -2.80 -2.42
CA ASP A 37 11.54 -3.26 -3.52
C ASP A 37 11.18 -4.71 -3.87
N VAL A 38 10.19 -4.89 -4.75
CA VAL A 38 9.69 -6.22 -5.14
C VAL A 38 10.79 -7.04 -5.82
N ARG A 39 11.56 -6.37 -6.68
CA ARG A 39 12.80 -6.86 -7.31
C ARG A 39 13.58 -5.66 -7.88
N PRO A 40 14.83 -5.83 -8.35
CA PRO A 40 15.55 -4.74 -9.00
C PRO A 40 14.72 -4.10 -10.12
N GLY A 41 14.55 -2.78 -10.05
CA GLY A 41 13.77 -2.01 -11.02
C GLY A 41 12.24 -2.13 -10.88
N VAL A 42 11.71 -2.72 -9.81
CA VAL A 42 10.26 -2.80 -9.56
C VAL A 42 9.96 -2.47 -8.11
N TRP A 43 9.12 -1.47 -7.91
CA TRP A 43 8.72 -0.97 -6.59
C TRP A 43 7.22 -0.88 -6.45
N THR A 44 6.71 -1.04 -5.24
CA THR A 44 5.29 -0.77 -4.95
C THR A 44 5.15 0.00 -3.64
N LEU A 45 4.37 1.07 -3.66
CA LEU A 45 3.94 1.78 -2.46
C LEU A 45 2.57 1.24 -2.03
N VAL A 46 2.51 0.78 -0.79
CA VAL A 46 1.31 0.25 -0.13
C VAL A 46 0.88 1.21 0.97
N GLY A 47 -0.42 1.45 1.10
CA GLY A 47 -1.02 2.06 2.28
C GLY A 47 -0.95 3.59 2.38
N ASN A 48 -0.66 4.30 1.28
CA ASN A 48 -0.92 5.74 1.14
C ASN A 48 -2.30 6.06 0.53
N GLY A 49 -2.96 5.07 -0.10
CA GLY A 49 -4.31 5.10 -0.65
C GLY A 49 -5.00 3.73 -0.50
N LEU A 50 -6.16 3.53 -1.13
CA LEU A 50 -6.83 2.22 -1.14
C LEU A 50 -6.15 1.26 -2.11
N SER A 51 -5.73 1.76 -3.26
CA SER A 51 -4.90 1.04 -4.22
C SER A 51 -3.41 1.20 -3.93
N ASN A 52 -2.61 0.25 -4.40
CA ASN A 52 -1.15 0.38 -4.40
C ASN A 52 -0.72 1.13 -5.66
N GLN A 53 0.36 1.91 -5.60
CA GLN A 53 0.98 2.45 -6.81
C GLN A 53 2.28 1.71 -7.08
N THR A 54 2.39 1.12 -8.27
CA THR A 54 3.52 0.28 -8.64
C THR A 54 4.34 0.94 -9.75
N PHE A 55 5.65 0.85 -9.65
CA PHE A 55 6.60 1.47 -10.58
C PHE A 55 7.52 0.41 -11.17
N VAL A 56 7.66 0.41 -12.49
CA VAL A 56 8.53 -0.50 -13.23
C VAL A 56 9.53 0.31 -14.03
N ASP A 57 10.82 0.05 -13.84
CA ASP A 57 11.89 0.64 -14.62
C ASP A 57 11.99 -0.04 -16.00
N ALA A 58 11.74 0.73 -17.06
CA ALA A 58 11.72 0.29 -18.45
C ALA A 58 12.76 1.07 -19.28
N PRO A 59 13.04 0.69 -20.54
CA PRO A 59 14.07 1.35 -21.34
C PRO A 59 13.84 2.86 -21.53
N GLU A 60 12.61 3.30 -21.74
CA GLU A 60 12.25 4.70 -22.00
C GLU A 60 12.01 5.53 -20.73
N GLY A 61 11.91 4.87 -19.57
CA GLY A 61 11.62 5.50 -18.28
C GLY A 61 10.77 4.61 -17.38
N ILE A 62 10.13 5.21 -16.39
CA ILE A 62 9.30 4.51 -15.42
C ILE A 62 7.88 4.33 -15.97
N ILE A 63 7.35 3.11 -15.86
CA ILE A 63 5.92 2.83 -16.02
C ILE A 63 5.28 2.90 -14.64
N ALA A 64 4.29 3.78 -14.46
CA ALA A 64 3.44 3.79 -13.27
C ALA A 64 2.19 2.92 -13.54
N ILE A 65 1.86 2.04 -12.61
CA ILE A 65 0.65 1.20 -12.63
C ILE A 65 -0.21 1.62 -11.46
N ASP A 66 -1.44 2.01 -11.76
CA ASP A 66 -2.38 2.71 -10.87
C ASP A 66 -1.85 4.09 -10.38
N THR A 67 -2.78 5.00 -10.09
CA THR A 67 -2.46 6.38 -9.67
C THR A 67 -3.12 6.78 -8.34
N GLY A 68 -3.66 5.82 -7.60
CA GLY A 68 -4.48 6.14 -6.42
C GLY A 68 -5.80 6.80 -6.78
N GLU A 69 -6.47 7.31 -5.76
CA GLU A 69 -7.79 7.93 -5.85
C GLU A 69 -7.72 9.47 -5.90
N SER A 70 -6.54 10.05 -5.64
CA SER A 70 -6.32 11.50 -5.58
C SER A 70 -4.95 11.94 -6.10
N VAL A 71 -4.83 13.22 -6.46
CA VAL A 71 -3.54 13.80 -6.89
C VAL A 71 -2.54 13.84 -5.75
N GLU A 72 -3.01 13.98 -4.51
CA GLU A 72 -2.21 13.97 -3.29
C GLU A 72 -1.55 12.60 -3.06
N GLU A 73 -2.29 11.51 -3.28
CA GLU A 73 -1.78 10.15 -3.15
C GLU A 73 -0.67 9.87 -4.16
N MET A 74 -0.92 10.17 -5.45
CA MET A 74 0.10 9.96 -6.48
C MET A 74 1.30 10.88 -6.27
N SER A 75 1.10 12.11 -5.78
CA SER A 75 2.20 13.02 -5.45
C SER A 75 3.09 12.46 -4.34
N ALA A 76 2.50 11.86 -3.30
CA ALA A 76 3.25 11.17 -2.26
C ALA A 76 3.99 9.93 -2.79
N ALA A 77 3.37 9.16 -3.69
CA ALA A 77 3.99 8.00 -4.33
C ALA A 77 5.20 8.39 -5.19
N LEU A 78 5.06 9.46 -5.99
CA LEU A 78 6.14 9.99 -6.81
C LEU A 78 7.27 10.57 -5.96
N ALA A 79 6.98 11.22 -4.82
CA ALA A 79 8.02 11.67 -3.91
C ALA A 79 8.88 10.49 -3.41
N ARG A 80 8.26 9.35 -3.10
CA ARG A 80 8.99 8.14 -2.72
C ARG A 80 9.80 7.54 -3.86
N LEU A 81 9.24 7.50 -5.08
CA LEU A 81 9.97 7.07 -6.28
C LEU A 81 11.23 7.92 -6.52
N ARG A 82 11.15 9.24 -6.28
CA ARG A 82 12.27 10.17 -6.47
C ARG A 82 13.41 9.99 -5.47
N GLU A 83 13.21 9.24 -4.40
CA GLU A 83 14.30 8.85 -3.50
C GLU A 83 15.21 7.77 -4.14
N VAL A 84 14.73 7.02 -5.14
CA VAL A 84 15.47 5.91 -5.77
C VAL A 84 15.81 6.15 -7.24
N THR A 85 15.11 7.06 -7.93
CA THR A 85 15.37 7.34 -9.35
C THR A 85 14.81 8.69 -9.81
N ASP A 86 15.56 9.38 -10.66
CA ASP A 86 15.15 10.62 -11.34
C ASP A 86 14.65 10.38 -12.78
N ARG A 87 14.52 9.12 -13.19
CA ARG A 87 14.06 8.77 -14.54
C ARG A 87 12.63 9.29 -14.80
N PRO A 88 12.32 9.76 -16.02
CA PRO A 88 11.00 10.29 -16.34
C PRO A 88 9.92 9.20 -16.26
N LEU A 89 8.67 9.59 -16.01
CA LEU A 89 7.53 8.70 -16.25
C LEU A 89 7.33 8.59 -17.76
N ALA A 90 7.41 7.37 -18.29
CA ALA A 90 7.26 7.07 -19.71
C ALA A 90 5.85 6.61 -20.07
N ALA A 91 5.14 5.97 -19.12
CA ALA A 91 3.78 5.49 -19.31
C ALA A 91 3.00 5.39 -17.99
N VAL A 92 1.67 5.37 -18.10
CA VAL A 92 0.72 5.08 -17.02
C VAL A 92 -0.21 3.97 -17.50
N VAL A 93 -0.44 2.97 -16.66
CA VAL A 93 -1.35 1.83 -16.91
C VAL A 93 -2.45 1.80 -15.87
#